data_AF-A0A6M3ZC06-F1
#
_entry.id   AF-A0A6M3ZC06-F1
#
_cell.length_a   1.000
_cell.length_b   1.000
_cell.length_c   1.000
_cell.angle_alpha   90.00
_cell.angle_beta   90.00
_cell.angle_gamma   90.00
#
_symmetry.space_group_name_H-M   'P 1'
#
loop_
_entity.id
_entity.type
_entity.pdbx_description
1 polymer ?
#
loop_
_entity_poly.entity_id
_entity_poly.type
_entity_poly.pdbx_seq_one_letter_code
_entity_poly.pdbx_strand_id
1 'polypeptide(L)' 'MKKQYMFSNLIGFLETKVINETATPEEENLYQDYLWYGTVNKKSHTYRNLVSQYLNSSY' A
#
# COMPACT_ATOMS: atom_id res chain seq x y z
N MET A 1 -6.64 -19.70 6.02
CA MET A 1 -5.45 -19.54 5.16
C MET A 1 -4.95 -18.12 5.28
N LYS A 2 -3.66 -17.89 5.64
CA LYS A 2 -3.07 -16.54 5.53
C LYS A 2 -2.95 -16.23 4.04
N LYS A 3 -3.74 -15.29 3.51
CA LYS A 3 -3.53 -14.76 2.16
C LYS A 3 -2.13 -14.15 2.14
N GLN A 4 -1.19 -14.80 1.47
CA GLN A 4 0.11 -14.21 1.20
C GLN A 4 -0.07 -13.23 0.04
N TYR A 5 0.49 -12.04 0.18
CA TYR A 5 0.54 -11.04 -0.89
C TYR A 5 2.00 -10.83 -1.29
N MET A 6 2.22 -10.58 -2.58
CA MET A 6 3.51 -10.08 -3.04
C MET A 6 3.60 -8.58 -2.75
N PHE A 7 4.76 -8.14 -2.27
CA PHE A 7 5.00 -6.73 -1.97
C PHE A 7 4.78 -5.83 -3.20
N SER A 8 5.18 -6.29 -4.40
CA SER A 8 4.91 -5.61 -5.67
C SER A 8 3.43 -5.37 -5.93
N ASN A 9 2.56 -6.34 -5.62
CA ASN A 9 1.12 -6.20 -5.83
C ASN A 9 0.49 -5.21 -4.85
N LEU A 10 1.00 -5.18 -3.61
CA LEU A 10 0.57 -4.20 -2.62
C LEU A 10 0.96 -2.77 -3.04
N ILE A 11 2.16 -2.59 -3.59
CA ILE A 11 2.61 -1.30 -4.12
C ILE A 11 1.80 -0.91 -5.35
N GLY A 12 1.52 -1.84 -6.27
CA GLY A 12 0.66 -1.56 -7.42
C GLY A 12 -0.78 -1.18 -7.02
N PHE A 13 -1.30 -1.81 -5.97
CA PHE A 13 -2.58 -1.42 -5.37
C PHE A 13 -2.52 0.00 -4.81
N LEU A 14 -1.46 0.34 -4.07
CA LEU A 14 -1.25 1.68 -3.55
C LEU A 14 -1.11 2.73 -4.66
N GLU A 15 -0.33 2.42 -5.70
CA GLU A 15 -0.17 3.26 -6.89
C GLU A 15 -1.51 3.51 -7.58
N THR A 16 -2.33 2.48 -7.75
CA THR A 16 -3.69 2.62 -8.31
C THR A 16 -4.55 3.54 -7.45
N LYS A 17 -4.44 3.45 -6.12
CA LYS A 17 -5.17 4.36 -5.22
C LYS A 17 -4.72 5.82 -5.40
N VAL A 18 -3.42 6.05 -5.53
CA VAL A 18 -2.84 7.40 -5.76
C VAL A 18 -3.28 7.96 -7.11
N ILE A 19 -3.18 7.18 -8.18
CA ILE A 19 -3.60 7.60 -9.54
C ILE A 19 -5.09 7.94 -9.59
N ASN A 20 -5.92 7.18 -8.87
CA ASN A 20 -7.37 7.40 -8.82
C ASN A 20 -7.80 8.45 -7.77
N GLU A 21 -6.87 9.15 -7.12
CA GLU A 21 -7.15 10.15 -6.07
C GLU A 21 -8.00 9.59 -4.92
N THR A 22 -7.83 8.30 -4.62
CA THR A 22 -8.54 7.58 -3.53
C THR A 22 -7.61 7.19 -2.38
N ALA A 23 -6.32 7.50 -2.49
CA ALA A 23 -5.35 7.35 -1.41
C ALA A 23 -5.59 8.40 -0.33
N THR A 24 -5.40 8.02 0.93
CA THR A 24 -5.32 9.03 2.00
C THR A 24 -3.96 9.74 1.96
N PRO A 25 -3.82 10.93 2.57
CA PRO A 25 -2.53 11.62 2.65
C PRO A 25 -1.41 10.75 3.26
N GLU A 26 -1.72 9.88 4.20
CA GLU A 26 -0.76 8.94 4.78
C GLU A 26 -0.35 7.85 3.79
N GLU A 27 -1.27 7.38 2.95
CA GLU A 27 -0.99 6.41 1.90
C GLU A 27 -0.17 7.04 0.76
N GLU A 28 -0.44 8.29 0.40
CA GLU A 28 0.37 9.05 -0.54
C GLU A 28 1.80 9.23 -0.01
N ASN A 29 1.96 9.62 1.26
CA ASN A 29 3.27 9.72 1.89
C ASN A 29 3.99 8.36 1.91
N LEU A 30 3.27 7.26 2.17
CA LEU A 30 3.83 5.91 2.12
C LEU A 30 4.30 5.54 0.69
N TYR A 31 3.59 5.99 -0.35
CA TYR A 31 3.99 5.80 -1.74
C TYR A 31 5.18 6.69 -2.13
N GLN A 32 5.24 7.94 -1.65
CA GLN A 32 6.40 8.81 -1.84
C GLN A 32 7.65 8.26 -1.16
N ASP A 33 7.53 7.77 0.08
CA ASP A 33 8.61 7.07 0.78
C ASP A 33 9.12 5.86 -0.03
N TYR A 34 8.20 5.10 -0.63
CA TYR A 34 8.56 4.01 -1.53
C TYR A 34 9.33 4.50 -2.76
N LEU A 35 8.87 5.58 -3.42
CA LEU A 35 9.56 6.15 -4.59
C LEU A 35 10.96 6.66 -4.26
N TRP A 36 11.15 7.27 -3.08
CA TRP A 36 12.43 7.86 -2.68
C TRP A 36 13.42 6.83 -2.13
N TYR A 37 12.95 5.87 -1.32
CA TYR A 37 13.83 4.95 -0.58
C TYR A 37 13.77 3.51 -1.10
N GLY A 38 12.88 3.20 -2.05
CA GLY A 38 12.63 1.83 -2.53
C GLY A 38 12.05 0.89 -1.47
N THR A 39 11.69 1.41 -0.29
CA THR A 39 11.22 0.64 0.86
C THR A 39 10.12 1.38 1.61
N VAL A 40 9.32 0.65 2.38
CA VAL A 40 8.26 1.23 3.22
C VAL A 40 8.33 0.70 4.64
N ASN A 41 7.90 1.51 5.60
CA ASN A 41 7.84 1.09 7.00
C ASN A 41 6.69 0.07 7.22
N LYS A 42 7.02 -1.22 7.14
CA LYS A 42 6.06 -2.32 7.34
C LYS A 42 5.43 -2.39 8.74
N LYS A 43 5.98 -1.66 9.71
CA LYS A 43 5.44 -1.58 11.07
C LYS A 43 4.45 -0.43 11.24
N SER A 44 4.34 0.49 10.28
CA SER A 44 3.42 1.63 10.36
C SER A 44 1.97 1.15 10.37
N HIS A 45 1.10 1.91 11.04
CA HIS A 45 -0.34 1.65 11.03
C HIS A 45 -0.89 1.73 9.60
N THR A 46 -0.46 2.73 8.84
CA THR A 46 -0.82 2.94 7.42
C THR A 46 -0.51 1.71 6.57
N TYR A 47 0.70 1.14 6.68
CA TYR A 47 1.05 -0.06 5.92
C TYR A 47 0.17 -1.26 6.27
N ARG A 48 -0.09 -1.47 7.57
CA ARG A 48 -0.95 -2.59 8.02
C ARG A 48 -2.39 -2.42 7.54
N ASN A 49 -2.90 -1.18 7.56
CA ASN A 49 -4.22 -0.88 7.06
C ASN A 49 -4.30 -1.08 5.55
N LEU A 50 -3.30 -0.61 4.80
CA LEU A 50 -3.18 -0.84 3.35
C LEU A 50 -3.18 -2.34 3.02
N VAL A 51 -2.43 -3.15 3.76
CA VAL A 51 -2.44 -4.61 3.62
C VAL A 51 -3.83 -5.19 3.87
N SER A 52 -4.52 -4.74 4.92
CA SER A 52 -5.88 -5.19 5.21
C SER A 52 -6.85 -4.83 4.08
N GLN A 53 -6.77 -3.61 3.55
CA GLN A 53 -7.55 -3.16 2.41
C GLN A 53 -7.27 -4.01 1.17
N TYR A 54 -6.00 -4.22 0.84
CA TYR A 54 -5.58 -5.06 -0.28
C TYR A 54 -6.13 -6.49 -0.17
N LEU A 55 -5.98 -7.13 1.00
CA LEU A 55 -6.42 -8.51 1.22
C LEU A 55 -7.94 -8.70 1.17
N ASN A 56 -8.70 -7.63 1.43
CA ASN A 56 -10.16 -7.61 1.37
C ASN A 56 -10.71 -7.04 0.05
N SER A 57 -9.85 -6.47 -0.79
CA SER A 57 -10.21 -5.99 -2.12
C SER A 57 -10.25 -7.13 -3.14
N SER A 58 -10.99 -6.94 -4.23
CA SER A 58 -10.99 -7.83 -5.40
C SER A 58 -9.86 -7.53 -6.39
N TYR A 59 -8.86 -6.75 -5.96
CA TYR A 59 -7.72 -6.32 -6.75
C TYR A 59 -6.81 -7.49 -7.14
#